data_AF-A0A4R2STM8-F1
#
_entry.id   AF-A0A4R2STM8-F1
#
_cell.length_a   1.000
_cell.length_b   1.000
_cell.length_c   1.000
_cell.angle_alpha   90.00
_cell.angle_beta   90.00
_cell.angle_gamma   90.00
#
_symmetry.space_group_name_H-M   'P 1'
#
loop_
_entity.id
_entity.type
_entity.pdbx_description
1 polymer ?
#
loop_
_entity_poly.entity_id
_entity_poly.type
_entity_poly.pdbx_seq_one_letter_code
_entity_poly.pdbx_strand_id
1 'polypeptide(L)'
;MPACRTQLHFSAKGSLAEREDWWWLCYDPESAEFYVEHEWDHMDPYRLGEASNKGTSRMSVEQWQRGGGPGLTEYDTAREKLLEECRKQ
;
A
#
# COMPACT_ATOMS: atom_id res chain seq x y z
N MET A 1 17.57 9.48 1.35
CA MET A 1 17.29 8.89 0.01
C MET A 1 15.78 8.68 -0.05
N PRO A 2 15.06 8.95 -1.16
CA PRO A 2 13.62 8.75 -1.17
C PRO A 2 13.30 7.27 -0.90
N ALA A 3 12.33 7.01 -0.02
CA ALA A 3 11.88 5.65 0.26
C ALA A 3 11.38 5.00 -1.04
N CYS A 4 11.90 3.82 -1.34
CA CYS A 4 11.48 3.06 -2.51
C CYS A 4 10.14 2.41 -2.18
N ARG A 5 9.18 2.42 -3.10
CA ARG A 5 7.89 1.73 -2.92
C ARG A 5 7.48 0.91 -4.13
N THR A 6 6.81 -0.22 -3.88
CA THR A 6 6.19 -1.08 -4.90
C THR A 6 4.77 -1.44 -4.48
N GLN A 7 3.88 -1.62 -5.44
CA GLN A 7 2.51 -2.03 -5.17
C GLN A 7 2.48 -3.53 -4.78
N LEU A 8 1.88 -3.85 -3.63
CA LEU A 8 1.62 -5.22 -3.19
C LEU A 8 0.26 -5.70 -3.69
N HIS A 9 -0.76 -4.89 -3.47
CA HIS A 9 -2.12 -5.26 -3.79
C HIS A 9 -2.96 -4.03 -4.12
N PHE A 10 -4.00 -4.24 -4.92
CA PHE A 10 -5.03 -3.26 -5.16
C PHE A 10 -6.38 -3.94 -5.15
N SER A 11 -7.31 -3.36 -4.43
CA SER A 11 -8.70 -3.78 -4.39
C SER A 11 -9.57 -2.59 -4.70
N ALA A 12 -10.38 -2.70 -5.75
CA ALA A 12 -11.48 -1.78 -6.01
C ALA A 12 -12.80 -2.51 -5.77
N LYS A 13 -13.71 -1.87 -5.03
CA LYS A 13 -15.07 -2.34 -4.79
C LYS A 13 -16.07 -1.26 -5.19
N GLY A 14 -17.20 -1.70 -5.73
CA GLY A 14 -18.27 -0.85 -6.26
C GLY A 14 -18.27 -0.83 -7.79
N SER A 15 -19.45 -0.66 -8.38
CA SER A 15 -19.60 -0.63 -9.85
C SER A 15 -18.92 0.59 -10.49
N LEU A 16 -18.57 1.59 -9.67
CA LEU A 16 -17.91 2.84 -10.06
C LEU A 16 -16.57 3.06 -9.34
N ALA A 17 -15.94 2.00 -8.80
CA ALA A 17 -14.74 2.13 -7.97
C ALA A 17 -14.95 3.06 -6.75
N GLU A 18 -16.06 2.87 -6.06
CA GLU A 18 -16.48 3.69 -4.91
C GLU A 18 -15.58 3.48 -3.69
N ARG A 19 -14.89 2.34 -3.64
CA ARG A 19 -13.94 2.00 -2.59
C ARG A 19 -12.69 1.43 -3.21
N GLU A 20 -11.67 2.25 -3.28
CA GLU A 20 -10.36 1.85 -3.76
C GLU A 20 -9.42 1.75 -2.57
N ASP A 21 -8.76 0.61 -2.45
CA ASP A 21 -7.73 0.34 -1.45
C ASP A 21 -6.46 -0.09 -2.19
N TRP A 22 -5.36 0.61 -1.90
CA TRP A 22 -4.02 0.31 -2.39
C TRP A 22 -3.11 -0.06 -1.24
N TRP A 23 -2.38 -1.17 -1.40
CA TRP A 23 -1.33 -1.59 -0.48
C TRP A 23 0.02 -1.47 -1.17
N TRP A 24 0.92 -0.74 -0.54
CA TRP A 24 2.27 -0.47 -1.01
C TRP A 24 3.28 -1.05 -0.02
N LEU A 25 4.26 -1.78 -0.53
CA LEU A 25 5.47 -2.12 0.23
C LEU A 25 6.50 -1.01 0.03
N CYS A 26 6.93 -0.43 1.12
CA CYS A 26 7.90 0.65 1.14
C CYS A 26 9.16 0.20 1.88
N TYR A 27 10.32 0.64 1.39
CA TYR A 27 11.62 0.39 1.98
C TYR A 27 12.30 1.74 2.23
N ASP A 28 12.60 1.98 3.50
CA ASP A 28 13.39 3.14 3.92
C ASP A 28 14.88 2.76 3.92
N PRO A 29 15.70 3.31 3.01
CA PRO A 29 17.12 3.00 2.98
C PRO A 29 17.93 3.67 4.11
N GLU A 30 17.38 4.66 4.81
CA GLU A 30 18.07 5.36 5.90
C GLU A 30 17.93 4.58 7.22
N SER A 31 16.73 4.04 7.49
CA SER A 31 16.46 3.15 8.62
C SER A 31 16.70 1.67 8.28
N ALA A 32 16.88 1.32 7.00
CA ALA A 32 16.94 -0.05 6.49
C ALA A 32 15.71 -0.89 6.88
N GLU A 33 14.54 -0.25 6.91
CA GLU A 33 13.29 -0.84 7.38
C GLU A 33 12.25 -0.95 6.27
N PHE A 34 11.53 -2.07 6.26
CA PHE A 34 10.35 -2.26 5.42
C PHE A 34 9.09 -1.89 6.19
N TYR A 35 8.17 -1.22 5.51
CA TYR A 35 6.85 -0.89 6.04
C TYR A 35 5.80 -0.98 4.95
N VAL A 36 4.54 -1.16 5.35
CA VAL A 36 3.42 -1.20 4.42
C VAL A 36 2.63 0.09 4.56
N GLU A 37 2.35 0.74 3.44
CA GLU A 37 1.41 1.85 3.35
C GLU A 37 0.10 1.35 2.75
N HIS A 38 -0.98 1.55 3.49
CA HIS A 38 -2.33 1.32 3.02
C HIS A 38 -2.95 2.67 2.72
N GLU A 39 -3.25 2.91 1.47
CA GLU A 39 -3.97 4.07 0.99
C GLU A 39 -5.39 3.64 0.61
N TRP A 40 -6.38 4.43 0.99
CA TRP A 40 -7.76 4.21 0.57
C TRP A 40 -8.36 5.52 0.08
N ASP A 41 -9.19 5.41 -0.95
CA ASP A 41 -10.10 6.45 -1.40
C ASP A 41 -11.50 5.86 -1.49
N HIS A 42 -12.35 6.28 -0.55
CA HIS A 42 -13.75 5.91 -0.52
C HIS A 42 -14.57 7.12 -0.97
N MET A 43 -15.04 7.07 -2.21
CA MET A 43 -15.94 8.04 -2.79
C MET A 43 -17.38 7.55 -2.65
N ASP A 44 -18.27 8.39 -2.10
CA ASP A 44 -19.70 8.10 -2.08
C ASP A 44 -20.37 8.75 -3.31
N PRO A 45 -20.76 7.98 -4.34
CA PRO A 45 -21.29 8.55 -5.57
C PRO A 45 -22.71 9.13 -5.42
N TYR A 46 -23.41 8.82 -4.32
CA TYR A 46 -24.74 9.34 -4.03
C TYR A 46 -24.70 10.66 -3.24
N ARG A 47 -23.52 11.04 -2.73
CA ARG A 47 -23.28 12.27 -1.97
C ARG A 47 -22.16 13.10 -2.62
N LEU A 48 -22.38 13.46 -3.89
CA LEU A 48 -21.58 14.44 -4.63
C LEU A 48 -21.53 15.78 -3.86
N GLY A 49 -20.48 15.96 -3.05
CA GLY A 49 -20.26 17.16 -2.24
C GLY A 49 -19.88 16.91 -0.77
N GLU A 50 -20.04 15.70 -0.24
CA GLU A 50 -19.47 15.33 1.06
C GLU A 50 -17.99 14.91 0.90
N ALA A 51 -17.18 15.13 1.95
CA ALA A 51 -15.76 14.82 1.92
C ALA A 51 -15.56 13.32 1.64
N SER A 52 -14.82 12.99 0.57
CA SER A 52 -14.40 11.61 0.32
C SER A 52 -13.59 11.12 1.52
N ASN A 53 -13.88 9.91 1.98
CA ASN A 53 -13.10 9.30 3.06
C ASN A 53 -11.85 8.72 2.43
N LYS A 54 -10.85 9.57 2.31
CA LYS A 54 -9.53 9.21 1.83
C LYS A 54 -8.52 9.29 2.95
N GLY A 55 -7.56 8.38 2.96
CA GLY A 55 -6.55 8.33 3.98
C GLY A 55 -5.39 7.44 3.61
N THR A 56 -4.32 7.61 4.35
CA THR A 56 -3.14 6.76 4.26
C THR A 56 -2.79 6.33 5.68
N SER A 57 -2.52 5.05 5.86
CA SER A 57 -2.07 4.47 7.11
C SER A 57 -0.77 3.70 6.86
N ARG A 58 0.20 3.94 7.74
CA ARG A 58 1.48 3.23 7.74
C ARG A 58 1.45 2.17 8.84
N MET A 59 1.85 0.96 8.50
CA MET A 59 2.00 -0.14 9.44
C MET A 59 3.31 -0.90 9.22
N SER A 60 3.82 -1.54 10.27
CA SER A 60 5.00 -2.40 10.12
C SER A 60 4.65 -3.66 9.33
N VAL A 61 5.62 -4.21 8.61
CA VAL A 61 5.45 -5.48 7.90
C VAL A 61 5.03 -6.59 8.86
N GLU A 62 5.59 -6.64 10.07
CA GLU A 62 5.20 -7.64 11.08
C GLU A 62 3.72 -7.56 11.45
N GLN A 63 3.19 -6.34 11.63
CA GLN A 63 1.77 -6.14 11.94
C GLN A 63 0.89 -6.59 10.77
N TRP A 64 1.28 -6.26 9.54
CA TRP A 64 0.57 -6.64 8.33
C TRP A 64 0.59 -8.16 8.09
N GLN A 65 1.73 -8.81 8.30
CA GLN A 65 1.89 -10.27 8.21
C GLN A 65 1.07 -11.02 9.26
N ARG A 66 1.09 -10.56 10.51
CA ARG A 66 0.26 -11.14 11.59
C ARG A 66 -1.24 -11.01 11.30
N GLY A 67 -1.64 -9.94 10.64
CA GLY A 67 -3.04 -9.68 10.27
C GLY A 67 -3.53 -10.45 9.05
N GLY A 68 -2.66 -11.18 8.34
CA GLY A 68 -3.06 -11.84 7.09
C GLY A 68 -3.33 -10.83 5.96
N GLY A 69 -2.56 -9.74 5.90
CA GLY A 69 -2.82 -8.61 5.00
C GLY A 69 -2.82 -8.96 3.49
N PRO A 70 -3.41 -8.09 2.64
CA PRO A 70 -3.63 -8.39 1.21
C PRO A 70 -2.34 -8.34 0.40
N GLY A 71 -2.03 -9.38 -0.38
CA GLY A 71 -0.79 -9.49 -1.16
C GLY A 71 0.39 -10.16 -0.43
N LEU A 72 0.13 -10.87 0.68
CA LEU A 72 1.13 -11.61 1.45
C LEU A 72 1.92 -12.64 0.64
N THR A 73 1.26 -13.32 -0.28
CA THR A 73 1.88 -14.31 -1.17
C THR A 73 2.85 -13.68 -2.17
N GLU A 74 2.64 -12.41 -2.51
CA GLU A 74 3.50 -11.65 -3.42
C GLU A 74 4.60 -10.87 -2.67
N TYR A 75 4.59 -10.87 -1.33
CA TYR A 75 5.49 -10.06 -0.51
C TYR A 75 6.96 -10.33 -0.77
N ASP A 76 7.38 -11.59 -0.80
CA ASP A 76 8.81 -11.93 -0.96
C ASP A 76 9.33 -11.46 -2.31
N THR A 77 8.60 -11.77 -3.39
CA THR A 77 8.93 -11.31 -4.75
C THR A 77 8.93 -9.78 -4.85
N ALA A 78 7.94 -9.12 -4.25
CA ALA A 78 7.84 -7.65 -4.25
C ALA A 78 9.01 -7.02 -3.48
N ARG A 79 9.42 -7.62 -2.36
CA ARG A 79 10.53 -7.18 -1.53
C ARG A 79 11.86 -7.30 -2.28
N GLU A 80 12.12 -8.43 -2.91
CA GLU A 80 13.35 -8.64 -3.70
C GLU A 80 13.44 -7.62 -4.83
N LYS A 81 12.36 -7.48 -5.61
CA LYS A 81 12.27 -6.49 -6.68
C LYS A 81 12.47 -5.07 -6.16
N LEU A 82 11.86 -4.72 -5.02
CA LEU A 82 11.99 -3.40 -4.43
C LEU A 82 13.44 -3.09 -4.04
N LEU A 83 14.14 -4.06 -3.45
CA LEU A 83 15.55 -3.94 -3.10
C LEU A 83 16.43 -3.75 -4.35
N GLU A 84 16.17 -4.52 -5.40
CA GLU A 84 16.91 -4.38 -6.66
C GLU A 84 16.72 -3.00 -7.29
N GLU A 85 15.47 -2.51 -7.36
CA GLU A 85 15.16 -1.21 -7.93
C GLU A 85 15.67 -0.06 -7.06
N CYS A 86 15.68 -0.22 -5.74
CA CYS A 86 16.26 0.76 -4.82
C CYS A 86 17.79 0.81 -4.90
N ARG A 87 18.44 -0.31 -5.22
CA ARG A 87 19.90 -0.39 -5.41
C ARG A 87 20.37 0.20 -6.75
N LYS A 88 19.50 0.25 -7.76
CA LYS A 88 19.80 0.79 -9.09
C LYS A 88 19.67 2.32 -9.18
N GLN A 89 19.01 2.95 -8.21
CA GLN A 89 18.89 4.41 -8.09
C GLN A 89 20.08 5.00 -7.33
#